data_AF-A0A0K0DBI8-F1
#
_entry.id   AF-A0A0K0DBI8-F1
#
_cell.length_a   1.000
_cell.length_b   1.000
_cell.length_c   1.000
_cell.angle_alpha   90.00
_cell.angle_beta   90.00
_cell.angle_gamma   90.00
#
_symmetry.space_group_name_H-M   'P 1'
#
loop_
_entity.id
_entity.type
_entity.pdbx_description
1 polymer ?
#
loop_
_entity_poly.entity_id
_entity_poly.type
_entity_poly.pdbx_seq_one_letter_code
_entity_poly.pdbx_strand_id
1 'polypeptide(L)'
;MPPFYNDINVDVKRGVRQGDTISPKLFAVILHNVMRTLEWDNMGVKIDGRQIHHLRFADDIVLITPDISQAERMLADFDKACEKNGLRLNLTKTMFMRNGLV
;
A
#
# COMPACT_ATOMS: atom_id res chain seq x y z
N MET A 1 45.19 5.01 -13.95
CA MET A 1 43.85 4.45 -13.68
C MET A 1 44.02 3.26 -12.77
N PRO A 2 43.37 3.16 -11.60
CA PRO A 2 43.46 1.95 -10.80
C PRO A 2 42.79 0.80 -11.58
N PRO A 3 43.41 -0.38 -11.67
CA PRO A 3 42.97 -1.49 -12.53
C PRO A 3 41.78 -2.30 -11.96
N PHE A 4 40.98 -1.71 -11.04
CA PHE A 4 40.15 -2.47 -10.09
C PHE A 4 38.64 -2.16 -10.09
N TYR A 5 38.05 -1.48 -11.08
CA TYR A 5 36.59 -1.47 -11.22
C TYR A 5 36.11 -2.83 -11.76
N ASN A 6 36.04 -3.82 -10.87
CA ASN A 6 35.29 -5.05 -11.07
C ASN A 6 34.05 -5.01 -10.17
N ASP A 7 33.03 -4.23 -10.57
CA ASP A 7 31.71 -4.21 -9.95
C ASP A 7 30.83 -5.31 -10.55
N ILE A 8 30.64 -6.42 -9.81
CA ILE A 8 29.79 -7.56 -10.19
C ILE A 8 29.47 -8.36 -8.92
N ASN A 9 28.34 -9.02 -8.68
CA ASN A 9 26.96 -8.89 -9.12
C ASN A 9 26.07 -9.15 -7.89
N VAL A 10 24.85 -8.63 -7.92
CA VAL A 10 23.99 -8.32 -6.77
C VAL A 10 22.86 -9.34 -6.62
N ASP A 11 22.59 -9.84 -5.40
CA ASP A 11 21.39 -10.65 -5.14
C ASP A 11 20.21 -9.79 -4.65
N VAL A 12 19.45 -9.22 -5.58
CA VAL A 12 18.23 -8.46 -5.25
C VAL A 12 17.02 -9.40 -5.27
N LYS A 13 16.48 -9.72 -4.09
CA LYS A 13 15.31 -10.61 -3.97
C LYS A 13 13.95 -9.90 -4.07
N ARG A 14 13.86 -8.63 -3.69
CA ARG A 14 12.69 -7.75 -3.90
C ARG A 14 13.05 -6.33 -3.47
N GLY A 15 12.54 -5.32 -4.19
CA GLY A 15 12.69 -3.92 -3.82
C GLY A 15 12.93 -3.01 -5.02
N VAL A 16 12.91 -1.71 -4.79
CA VAL A 16 13.27 -0.67 -5.76
C VAL A 16 14.46 0.12 -5.21
N ARG A 17 15.29 0.69 -6.09
CA ARG A 17 16.50 1.42 -5.68
C ARG A 17 16.13 2.76 -5.05
N GLN A 18 16.53 3.02 -3.80
CA GLN A 18 16.35 4.34 -3.20
C GLN A 18 17.24 5.37 -3.90
N GLY A 19 16.71 6.59 -4.09
CA GLY A 19 17.39 7.66 -4.82
C GLY A 19 17.30 7.56 -6.35
N ASP A 20 16.72 6.48 -6.88
CA ASP A 20 16.40 6.38 -8.30
C ASP A 20 15.09 7.13 -8.59
N THR A 21 15.10 7.92 -9.66
CA THR A 21 13.97 8.76 -10.07
C THR A 21 12.73 7.94 -10.46
N ILE A 22 12.90 6.69 -10.92
CA ILE A 22 11.81 5.83 -11.39
C ILE A 22 11.19 5.00 -10.27
N SER A 23 11.96 4.70 -9.22
CA SER A 23 11.55 3.84 -8.09
C SER A 23 10.20 4.22 -7.46
N PRO A 24 9.91 5.50 -7.17
CA PRO A 24 8.61 5.88 -6.60
C PRO A 24 7.43 5.51 -7.51
N LYS A 25 7.61 5.63 -8.83
CA LYS A 25 6.56 5.32 -9.81
C LYS A 25 6.33 3.82 -9.91
N LEU A 26 7.39 3.01 -9.90
CA LEU A 26 7.27 1.55 -9.88
C LEU A 26 6.54 1.07 -8.63
N PHE A 27 6.90 1.62 -7.46
CA PHE A 27 6.20 1.31 -6.21
C PHE A 27 4.71 1.67 -6.29
N ALA A 28 4.39 2.88 -6.77
CA ALA A 28 3.00 3.31 -6.93
C ALA A 28 2.19 2.45 -7.90
N VAL A 29 2.81 1.88 -8.95
CA VAL A 29 2.19 0.94 -9.89
C VAL A 29 1.87 -0.38 -9.21
N ILE A 30 2.80 -0.97 -8.45
CA ILE A 30 2.55 -2.20 -7.70
C ILE A 30 1.44 -2.00 -6.69
N LEU A 31 1.47 -0.89 -5.93
CA LEU A 31 0.42 -0.57 -4.97
C LEU A 31 -0.94 -0.36 -5.67
N HIS A 32 -0.97 0.27 -6.84
CA HIS A 32 -2.19 0.40 -7.63
C HIS A 32 -2.73 -0.97 -8.07
N ASN A 33 -1.86 -1.89 -8.48
CA ASN A 33 -2.25 -3.25 -8.83
C ASN A 33 -2.88 -3.98 -7.64
N VAL A 34 -2.27 -3.90 -6.45
CA VAL A 34 -2.85 -4.44 -5.21
C VAL A 34 -4.26 -3.90 -4.99
N MET A 35 -4.44 -2.59 -5.05
CA MET A 35 -5.74 -1.95 -4.83
C MET A 35 -6.82 -2.42 -5.84
N ARG A 36 -6.44 -2.67 -7.09
CA ARG A 36 -7.36 -3.17 -8.12
C ARG A 36 -7.83 -4.61 -7.91
N THR A 37 -7.12 -5.40 -7.11
CA THR A 37 -7.50 -6.78 -6.80
C THR A 37 -8.49 -6.89 -5.64
N LEU A 38 -8.79 -5.78 -4.96
CA LEU A 38 -9.66 -5.75 -3.80
C LEU A 38 -11.09 -5.46 -4.23
N GLU A 39 -11.98 -6.42 -4.01
CA GLU A 39 -13.41 -6.35 -4.33
C GLU A 39 -14.15 -5.61 -3.22
N TRP A 40 -14.04 -4.28 -3.21
CA TRP A 40 -14.57 -3.43 -2.15
C TRP A 40 -15.84 -2.65 -2.55
N ASP A 41 -16.54 -3.00 -3.62
CA ASP A 41 -17.69 -2.24 -4.15
C ASP A 41 -18.78 -1.88 -3.11
N ASN A 42 -18.94 -2.71 -2.07
CA ASN A 42 -19.89 -2.52 -0.98
C ASN A 42 -19.25 -2.10 0.36
N MET A 43 -17.95 -1.80 0.37
CA MET A 43 -17.20 -1.35 1.54
C MET A 43 -16.87 0.13 1.45
N GLY A 44 -16.45 0.75 2.54
CA GLY A 44 -16.11 2.16 2.62
C GLY A 44 -17.28 3.08 2.92
N VAL A 45 -17.13 4.36 2.62
CA VAL A 45 -18.13 5.41 2.90
C VAL A 45 -18.65 6.01 1.59
N LYS A 46 -19.96 6.24 1.52
CA LYS A 46 -20.61 6.86 0.36
C LYS A 46 -20.66 8.38 0.54
N ILE A 47 -20.05 9.12 -0.38
CA ILE A 47 -20.03 10.59 -0.41
C ILE A 47 -20.52 11.03 -1.79
N ASP A 48 -21.57 11.86 -1.83
CA ASP A 48 -22.18 12.38 -3.07
C ASP A 48 -22.47 11.29 -4.12
N GLY A 49 -23.00 10.16 -3.66
CA GLY A 49 -23.33 9.03 -4.53
C GLY A 49 -22.14 8.14 -4.91
N ARG A 50 -20.90 8.51 -4.58
CA ARG A 50 -19.68 7.77 -4.89
C ARG A 50 -19.19 7.00 -3.67
N GLN A 51 -18.77 5.76 -3.88
CA GLN A 51 -18.17 4.94 -2.84
C GLN A 51 -16.68 5.30 -2.71
N ILE A 52 -16.23 5.65 -1.51
CA ILE A 52 -14.84 5.99 -1.20
C ILE A 52 -14.30 4.98 -0.19
N HIS A 53 -13.25 4.25 -0.58
CA HIS A 53 -12.64 3.19 0.22
C HIS A 53 -11.31 3.61 0.85
N HIS A 54 -10.50 4.37 0.12
CA HIS A 54 -9.15 4.70 0.54
C HIS A 54 -8.63 6.03 -0.03
N LEU A 55 -7.66 6.60 0.68
CA LEU A 55 -6.77 7.65 0.19
C LEU A 55 -5.34 7.09 0.23
N ARG A 56 -4.49 7.54 -0.71
CA ARG A 56 -3.09 7.11 -0.74
C ARG A 56 -2.16 8.23 -1.17
N PHE A 57 -0.99 8.30 -0.56
CA PHE A 57 0.08 9.21 -0.92
C PHE A 57 1.42 8.51 -0.69
N ALA A 58 2.23 8.36 -1.74
CA ALA A 58 3.45 7.54 -1.69
C ALA A 58 3.17 6.13 -1.11
N ASP A 59 3.76 5.82 0.05
CA ASP A 59 3.58 4.60 0.82
C ASP A 59 2.53 4.69 1.93
N ASP A 60 2.02 5.88 2.23
CA ASP A 60 0.97 6.09 3.21
C ASP A 60 -0.42 5.85 2.61
N ILE A 61 -1.26 5.12 3.35
CA ILE A 61 -2.61 4.72 2.94
C ILE A 61 -3.56 4.92 4.11
N VAL A 62 -4.72 5.50 3.81
CA VAL A 62 -5.83 5.61 4.75
C VAL A 62 -6.99 4.79 4.19
N LEU A 63 -7.45 3.80 4.95
CA LEU A 63 -8.70 3.09 4.68
C LEU A 63 -9.83 3.81 5.41
N ILE A 64 -10.95 4.04 4.74
CA ILE A 64 -12.09 4.79 5.28
C ILE A 64 -13.27 3.85 5.32
N THR A 65 -13.84 3.62 6.51
CA THR A 65 -14.96 2.71 6.74
C THR A 65 -15.98 3.35 7.71
N PRO A 66 -17.25 2.88 7.72
CA PRO A 66 -18.25 3.38 8.65
C PRO A 66 -18.12 2.76 10.05
N ASP A 67 -17.48 1.60 10.16
CA ASP A 67 -17.32 0.87 11.42
C ASP A 67 -16.00 0.07 11.48
N ILE A 68 -15.67 -0.39 12.69
CA ILE A 68 -14.42 -1.12 12.97
C ILE A 68 -14.41 -2.51 12.35
N SER A 69 -15.55 -3.21 12.28
CA SER A 69 -15.62 -4.56 11.72
C SER A 69 -15.32 -4.55 10.22
N GLN A 70 -15.80 -3.54 9.50
CA GLN A 70 -15.42 -3.34 8.11
C GLN A 70 -13.95 -2.91 7.99
N ALA A 71 -13.44 -2.08 8.91
CA ALA A 71 -12.03 -1.67 8.92
C ALA A 71 -11.08 -2.87 9.08
N GLU A 72 -11.38 -3.78 10.02
CA GLU A 72 -10.62 -5.02 10.25
C GLU A 72 -10.63 -5.93 9.02
N ARG A 73 -11.80 -6.09 8.38
CA ARG A 73 -11.92 -6.89 7.15
C ARG A 73 -11.11 -6.29 6.01
N MET A 74 -11.24 -4.98 5.77
CA MET A 74 -10.49 -4.30 4.73
C MET A 74 -8.98 -4.36 4.98
N LEU A 75 -8.55 -4.21 6.24
CA LEU A 75 -7.14 -4.34 6.60
C LEU A 75 -6.61 -5.75 6.31
N ALA A 76 -7.36 -6.80 6.66
CA ALA A 76 -6.98 -8.18 6.41
C ALA A 76 -6.91 -8.52 4.91
N ASP A 77 -7.88 -8.06 4.13
CA ASP A 77 -7.89 -8.23 2.66
C ASP A 77 -6.70 -7.50 2.03
N PHE A 78 -6.44 -6.27 2.48
CA PHE A 78 -5.35 -5.45 1.99
C PHE A 78 -3.97 -6.05 2.31
N ASP A 79 -3.77 -6.54 3.53
CA ASP A 79 -2.53 -7.20 3.96
C ASP A 79 -2.26 -8.45 3.11
N LYS A 80 -3.27 -9.31 2.94
CA LYS A 80 -3.18 -10.51 2.10
C LYS A 80 -2.87 -10.17 0.64
N ALA A 81 -3.46 -9.11 0.10
CA ALA A 81 -3.18 -8.67 -1.27
C ALA A 81 -1.76 -8.07 -1.39
N CYS A 82 -1.30 -7.34 -0.37
CA CYS A 82 0.07 -6.85 -0.26
C CYS A 82 1.08 -7.99 -0.27
N GLU A 83 0.90 -9.00 0.59
CA GLU A 83 1.82 -10.14 0.69
C GLU A 83 1.97 -10.88 -0.64
N LYS A 84 0.86 -11.12 -1.35
CA LYS A 84 0.85 -11.74 -2.69
C LYS A 84 1.65 -10.95 -3.71
N ASN A 85 1.61 -9.62 -3.65
CA ASN A 85 2.35 -8.72 -4.53
C ASN A 85 3.72 -8.34 -3.97
N GLY A 86 4.04 -8.84 -2.78
CA GLY A 86 5.33 -8.72 -2.18
C GLY A 86 5.59 -7.52 -1.30
N LEU A 87 4.55 -6.78 -1.00
CA LEU A 87 4.57 -5.72 -0.02
C LEU A 87 4.34 -6.32 1.38
N ARG A 88 4.77 -5.58 2.40
CA ARG A 88 4.47 -5.90 3.80
C ARG A 88 3.97 -4.62 4.46
N LEU A 89 2.88 -4.74 5.21
CA LEU A 89 2.40 -3.65 6.03
C LEU A 89 3.29 -3.50 7.27
N ASN A 90 3.51 -2.25 7.67
CA ASN A 90 4.14 -1.96 8.95
C ASN A 90 3.07 -1.88 10.04
N LEU A 91 2.69 -3.03 10.60
CA LEU A 91 1.64 -3.12 11.61
C LEU A 91 1.93 -2.28 12.87
N THR A 92 3.21 -2.02 13.19
CA THR A 92 3.58 -1.15 14.31
C THR A 92 3.22 0.31 14.06
N LYS A 93 3.16 0.74 12.79
CA LYS A 93 2.77 2.09 12.39
C LYS A 93 1.30 2.20 11.97
N THR A 94 0.65 1.08 11.63
CA THR A 94 -0.77 1.05 11.30
C THR A 94 -1.60 1.32 12.56
N MET A 95 -2.53 2.26 12.48
CA MET A 95 -3.40 2.63 13.59
C MET A 95 -4.85 2.72 13.14
N PHE A 96 -5.78 2.30 14.01
CA PHE A 96 -7.19 2.63 13.85
C PHE A 96 -7.45 4.01 14.45
N MET A 97 -8.16 4.84 13.69
CA MET A 97 -8.58 6.17 14.11
C MET A 97 -10.09 6.28 13.94
N ARG A 98 -10.75 6.88 14.93
CA ARG A 98 -12.19 7.18 14.90
C ARG A 98 -12.35 8.70 14.84
N ASN A 99 -13.26 9.18 14.01
CA ASN A 99 -13.74 10.55 14.14
C ASN A 99 -14.66 10.66 15.37
N GLY A 100 -14.32 11.53 16.32
CA GLY A 100 -15.06 11.72 17.58
C GLY A 100 -16.36 12.51 17.44
N LEU A 101 -16.70 12.98 16.24
CA LEU A 101 -17.98 13.64 15.95
C LEU A 101 -19.10 12.61 15.80
N VAL A 102 -19.42 11.94 16.91
CA VAL A 102 -20.68 11.26 17.24
C VAL A 102 -20.72 11.03 18.74
#